data_AF-A0A4U1GG90-F1
#
_entry.id   AF-A0A4U1GG90-F1
#
_cell.length_a   1.000
_cell.length_b   1.000
_cell.length_c   1.000
_cell.angle_alpha   90.00
_cell.angle_beta   90.00
_cell.angle_gamma   90.00
#
_symmetry.space_group_name_H-M   'P 1'
#
loop_
_entity.id
_entity.type
_entity.pdbx_description
1 polymer ?
#
loop_
_entity_poly.entity_id
_entity_poly.type
_entity_poly.pdbx_seq_one_letter_code
_entity_poly.pdbx_strand_id
1 'polypeptide(L)'
;MSRYIIIMSTVIHTPNDLHLVSLVIAAFPGVLEWSVDLEDCDQILRVVCDDCIGLELLKSLDEKGVNAKVLEVFDKEGIPLNNKR
;
A
#
# COMPACT_ATOMS: atom_id res chain seq x y z
N MET A 1 -9.51 8.14 16.11
CA MET A 1 -8.92 8.23 14.76
C MET A 1 -9.39 7.03 13.97
N SER A 2 -9.80 7.24 12.72
CA SER A 2 -10.02 6.14 11.79
C SER A 2 -8.66 5.53 11.46
N ARG A 3 -8.58 4.22 11.27
CA ARG A 3 -7.34 3.53 10.91
C ARG A 3 -7.68 2.51 9.86
N TYR A 4 -6.97 2.52 8.76
CA TYR A 4 -7.12 1.58 7.68
C TYR A 4 -5.82 0.80 7.51
N ILE A 5 -5.95 -0.46 7.11
CA ILE A 5 -4.84 -1.30 6.72
C ILE A 5 -5.05 -1.67 5.27
N ILE A 6 -4.15 -1.22 4.40
CA ILE A 6 -4.17 -1.51 2.97
C ILE A 6 -3.10 -2.56 2.71
N ILE A 7 -3.51 -3.67 2.11
CA ILE A 7 -2.62 -4.75 1.67
C ILE A 7 -2.53 -4.70 0.15
N MET A 8 -1.31 -4.61 -0.36
CA MET A 8 -1.03 -4.53 -1.79
C MET A 8 0.04 -5.56 -2.17
N SER A 9 -0.12 -6.23 -3.30
CA SER A 9 1.03 -6.89 -3.95
C SER A 9 1.81 -5.83 -4.72
N THR A 10 3.14 -5.93 -4.72
CA THR A 10 4.01 -5.02 -5.47
C THR A 10 5.00 -5.81 -6.31
N VAL A 11 5.62 -5.15 -7.29
CA VAL A 11 6.72 -5.71 -8.06
C VAL A 11 7.95 -4.83 -7.84
N ILE A 12 8.85 -5.32 -6.99
CA ILE A 12 10.09 -4.70 -6.52
C ILE A 12 11.24 -5.63 -6.91
N HIS A 13 11.93 -5.31 -8.00
CA HIS A 13 13.08 -6.12 -8.45
C HIS A 13 14.41 -5.55 -7.96
N THR A 14 14.42 -4.28 -7.60
CA THR A 14 15.65 -3.55 -7.27
C THR A 14 15.50 -2.71 -6.00
N PRO A 15 16.61 -2.37 -5.32
CA PRO A 15 16.60 -1.38 -4.24
C PRO A 15 16.05 -0.01 -4.66
N ASN A 16 16.14 0.33 -5.94
CA ASN A 16 15.59 1.57 -6.47
C ASN A 16 14.05 1.55 -6.47
N ASP A 17 13.43 0.41 -6.76
CA ASP A 17 11.96 0.26 -6.70
C ASP A 17 11.47 0.45 -5.27
N LEU A 18 12.18 -0.14 -4.29
CA LEU A 18 11.90 0.07 -2.87
C LEU A 18 12.05 1.55 -2.46
N HIS A 19 13.06 2.23 -3.00
CA HIS A 19 13.25 3.66 -2.78
C HIS A 19 12.09 4.49 -3.35
N LEU A 20 11.61 4.15 -4.56
CA LEU A 20 10.45 4.80 -5.16
C LEU A 20 9.17 4.57 -4.35
N VAL A 21 8.93 3.34 -3.86
CA VAL A 21 7.81 3.04 -2.94
C VAL A 21 7.88 3.93 -1.70
N SER A 22 9.06 4.02 -1.07
CA SER A 22 9.28 4.87 0.10
C SER A 22 8.98 6.35 -0.18
N LEU A 23 9.46 6.88 -1.31
CA LEU A 23 9.19 8.26 -1.73
C LEU A 23 7.70 8.52 -1.99
N VAL A 24 7.00 7.58 -2.64
CA VAL A 24 5.56 7.69 -2.88
C VAL A 24 4.81 7.72 -1.55
N ILE A 25 5.08 6.77 -0.66
CA ILE A 25 4.41 6.69 0.65
C ILE A 25 4.68 7.94 1.49
N ALA A 26 5.90 8.48 1.47
CA ALA A 26 6.24 9.72 2.18
C ALA A 26 5.46 10.96 1.71
N ALA A 27 4.87 10.93 0.51
CA ALA A 27 4.00 12.00 0.01
C ALA A 27 2.59 11.97 0.61
N PHE A 28 2.21 10.90 1.33
CA PHE A 28 0.90 10.75 1.97
C PHE A 28 1.01 11.04 3.48
N PRO A 29 0.64 12.25 3.95
CA PRO A 29 0.79 12.61 5.36
C PRO A 29 -0.11 11.80 6.30
N GLY A 30 -1.15 11.14 5.77
CA GLY A 30 -2.03 10.25 6.52
C GLY A 30 -1.49 8.83 6.74
N VAL A 31 -0.30 8.50 6.23
CA VAL A 31 0.34 7.19 6.48
C VAL A 31 1.04 7.22 7.84
N LEU A 32 0.65 6.27 8.69
CA LEU A 32 1.18 6.09 10.04
C LEU A 32 2.35 5.12 10.07
N GLU A 33 2.28 4.05 9.27
CA GLU A 33 3.26 2.97 9.24
C GLU A 33 3.17 2.25 7.90
N TRP A 34 4.29 1.73 7.40
CA TRP A 34 4.29 0.82 6.28
C TRP A 34 5.41 -0.19 6.41
N SER A 35 5.23 -1.35 5.78
CA SER A 35 6.23 -2.41 5.69
C SER A 35 6.08 -3.12 4.36
N VAL A 36 7.18 -3.62 3.82
CA VAL A 36 7.14 -4.51 2.66
C VAL A 36 7.83 -5.82 3.01
N ASP A 37 7.15 -6.93 2.69
CA ASP A 37 7.75 -8.24 2.70
C ASP A 37 8.39 -8.49 1.33
N LEU A 38 9.72 -8.63 1.29
CA LEU A 38 10.47 -8.90 0.06
C LEU A 38 10.77 -10.40 -0.13
N GLU A 39 10.51 -11.22 0.89
CA GLU A 39 10.71 -12.68 0.85
C GLU A 39 9.46 -13.38 0.28
N ASP A 40 8.30 -12.72 0.31
CA ASP A 40 7.10 -13.16 -0.37
C ASP A 40 7.24 -13.05 -1.90
N CYS A 41 6.77 -14.08 -2.63
CA CYS A 41 6.74 -14.07 -4.10
C CYS A 41 5.90 -12.91 -4.66
N ASP A 42 4.86 -12.49 -3.93
CA ASP A 42 3.94 -11.41 -4.31
C ASP A 42 4.37 -10.04 -3.76
N GLN A 43 5.48 -9.98 -3.01
CA GLN A 43 6.09 -8.80 -2.41
C GLN A 43 5.08 -7.85 -1.76
N ILE A 44 4.58 -8.28 -0.61
CA ILE A 44 3.41 -7.67 0.03
C ILE A 44 3.78 -6.36 0.71
N LEU A 45 3.20 -5.26 0.21
CA LEU A 45 3.22 -3.95 0.83
C LEU A 45 2.00 -3.80 1.75
N ARG A 46 2.26 -3.59 3.04
CA ARG A 46 1.26 -3.24 4.05
C ARG A 46 1.40 -1.77 4.41
N VAL A 47 0.30 -1.03 4.31
CA VAL A 47 0.24 0.39 4.67
C VAL A 47 -0.84 0.60 5.71
N VAL A 48 -0.52 1.34 6.77
CA VAL A 48 -1.42 1.73 7.83
C VAL A 48 -1.61 3.23 7.77
N CYS A 49 -2.85 3.69 7.67
CA CYS A 49 -3.15 5.11 7.43
C CYS A 49 -4.45 5.55 8.09
N ASP A 50 -4.60 6.85 8.30
CA ASP A 50 -5.80 7.44 8.91
C ASP A 50 -7.01 7.50 7.94
N ASP A 51 -6.72 7.52 6.63
CA ASP A 51 -7.70 7.60 5.54
C ASP A 51 -7.55 6.43 4.56
N CYS A 52 -8.63 6.08 3.85
CA CYS A 52 -8.61 4.98 2.89
C CYS A 52 -7.98 5.44 1.54
N ILE A 53 -6.64 5.46 1.49
CA ILE A 53 -5.86 5.98 0.34
C ILE A 53 -5.50 4.93 -0.73
N GLY A 54 -6.02 3.71 -0.66
CA GLY A 54 -5.52 2.58 -1.46
C GLY A 54 -5.51 2.81 -2.98
N LEU A 55 -6.55 3.45 -3.54
CA LEU A 55 -6.61 3.75 -4.97
C LEU A 55 -5.68 4.89 -5.38
N GLU A 56 -5.54 5.91 -4.55
CA GLU A 56 -4.64 7.04 -4.78
C GLU A 56 -3.18 6.59 -4.71
N LEU A 57 -2.85 5.78 -3.70
CA LEU A 57 -1.53 5.17 -3.53
C LEU A 57 -1.18 4.27 -4.72
N LEU A 58 -2.10 3.41 -5.15
CA LEU A 58 -1.93 2.57 -6.34
C LEU A 58 -1.58 3.40 -7.57
N LYS A 59 -2.32 4.48 -7.81
CA LYS A 59 -2.07 5.38 -8.95
C LYS A 59 -0.70 6.06 -8.85
N SER A 60 -0.32 6.54 -7.67
CA SER A 60 0.99 7.19 -7.47
C SER A 60 2.17 6.23 -7.62
N LEU A 61 2.00 4.95 -7.25
CA LEU A 61 3.01 3.91 -7.50
C LEU A 61 3.17 3.64 -9.01
N ASP A 62 2.06 3.50 -9.73
CA ASP A 62 2.05 3.30 -11.19
C ASP A 62 2.71 4.48 -11.94
N GLU A 63 2.41 5.72 -11.53
CA GLU A 63 3.06 6.93 -12.07
C GLU A 63 4.59 6.97 -11.85
N LYS A 64 5.11 6.22 -10.88
CA LYS A 64 6.56 6.03 -10.64
C LYS A 64 7.14 4.79 -11.28
N GLY A 65 6.32 4.03 -12.02
CA GLY A 65 6.74 2.79 -12.69
C GLY A 65 6.80 1.57 -11.76
N VAL A 66 6.22 1.67 -10.55
CA VAL A 66 6.11 0.53 -9.63
C VAL A 66 4.75 -0.12 -9.83
N ASN A 67 4.74 -1.34 -10.37
CA ASN A 67 3.51 -2.10 -10.52
C ASN A 67 3.02 -2.57 -9.14
N ALA A 68 1.76 -2.30 -8.84
CA ALA A 68 1.13 -2.74 -7.62
C ALA A 68 -0.33 -3.10 -7.86
N LYS A 69 -0.95 -3.81 -6.91
CA LYS A 69 -2.37 -4.12 -6.91
C LYS A 69 -2.88 -4.12 -5.48
N VAL A 70 -3.99 -3.44 -5.23
CA VAL A 70 -4.70 -3.55 -3.93
C VAL A 70 -5.31 -4.94 -3.85
N LEU A 71 -4.93 -5.69 -2.82
CA LEU A 71 -5.47 -7.02 -2.52
C LEU A 71 -6.66 -6.88 -1.57
N GLU A 72 -6.49 -6.12 -0.49
CA GLU A 72 -7.51 -5.94 0.53
C GLU A 72 -7.33 -4.63 1.29
N VAL A 73 -8.43 -4.10 1.83
CA VAL A 73 -8.41 -2.94 2.71
C VAL A 73 -9.26 -3.27 3.92
N PHE A 74 -8.73 -3.05 5.11
CA PHE A 74 -9.43 -3.26 6.38
C PHE A 74 -9.68 -1.93 7.08
N ASP A 75 -10.79 -1.82 7.79
CA ASP A 75 -11.01 -0.72 8.73
C ASP A 75 -10.37 -0.97 10.11
N LYS A 76 -10.63 -0.06 11.04
CA LYS A 76 -10.07 -0.08 12.41
C LYS A 76 -10.53 -1.30 13.22
N GLU A 77 -11.64 -1.92 12.84
CA GLU A 77 -12.20 -3.12 13.48
C GLU A 77 -11.69 -4.40 12.81
N GLY A 78 -10.82 -4.28 11.80
CA GLY A 78 -10.29 -5.41 11.03
C GLY A 78 -11.31 -5.95 10.03
N ILE A 79 -12.37 -5.19 9.73
CA ILE A 79 -13.40 -5.61 8.79
C ILE A 79 -12.92 -5.26 7.37
N PRO A 80 -12.85 -6.22 6.44
CA PRO A 80 -12.50 -5.92 5.07
C PRO A 80 -13.56 -5.02 4.45
N LEU A 81 -13.12 -3.89 3.91
CA LEU A 81 -13.93 -2.91 3.19
C LEU A 81 -14.25 -3.35 1.75
N ASN A 82 -13.84 -4.56 1.38
CA ASN A 82 -14.08 -5.11 0.06
C ASN A 82 -15.59 -5.35 -0.12
N ASN A 83 -16.22 -4.41 -0.81
CA ASN A 83 -17.60 -4.47 -1.23
C ASN A 83 -17.79 -5.57 -2.27
N LYS A 84 -18.80 -6.41 -2.02
CA LYS A 84 -19.78 -6.87 -3.01
C LYS A 84 -19.62 -6.21 -4.40
N ARG A 85 -19.01 -6.91 -5.35
CA ARG A 85 -19.32 -6.82 -6.77
C ARG A 85 -19.21 -8.20 -7.38
#